data_AF-A0A2I3MDW6-F1
#
_entry.id   AF-A0A2I3MDW6-F1
#
_cell.length_a   1.000
_cell.length_b   1.000
_cell.length_c   1.000
_cell.angle_alpha   90.00
_cell.angle_beta   90.00
_cell.angle_gamma   90.00
#
_symmetry.space_group_name_H-M   'P 1'
#
loop_
_entity.id
_entity.type
_entity.pdbx_description
1 polymer ?
#
loop_
_entity_poly.entity_id
_entity_poly.type
_entity_poly.pdbx_seq_one_letter_code
_entity_poly.pdbx_strand_id
1 'polypeptide(L)'
;MELCGLGLPRPPMLLALLLATLLAAMLALLTQVALVVQVAEATRAPGVSAARGPALWPLPLSVKMTPNLLHLAPENFYISHSPNSTAGPSCTLLEEAFRRYHGYIFGFYKWDHEPAESQATAQLQQLLVSITLQSECDAFPNISSDESYTLLVKEPVAVLKANRVWGALRGLETFSQLVYQDSCGTFTINESTIIDSPRFPHRGILIDTSRHYLPVKIILKTLDAMAFNKFNVLHWHIVDDQSFPYQSIAFPELSNKGSYSLSHVYTPNDVRMVIEYARLRGIRVLPEFDTPGHTLSWGKGQKDLLTPCYSRQNKLDSFGPINPTLNTTYSFLTTFFKEISEVFPDQFIHLGGDEVEFKCWKSNPKIQDFMKQKGFGKDFKKLESFYIQKVLDIIATINKGSIVWQEVFDDKVKLAPGTIVEVWKDNAYPEELSKVTASGFPVILSAPWYLDLISYGQDWRKYYTVEPLDFGGTREQKQLFIGGEACLWGEYVDATNLTPRLWPRASAVGERLWSSKDVRDMDGAYDRLTRHRCRMVERGIAAQPLYAGYCNHENV
;
A
#
# COMPACT_ATOMS: atom_id res chain seq x y z
N MET A 1 83.58 -40.93 9.06
CA MET A 1 82.78 -40.51 10.23
C MET A 1 81.72 -39.55 9.68
N GLU A 2 80.55 -40.04 9.26
CA GLU A 2 79.36 -40.33 10.11
C GLU A 2 78.85 -39.06 10.82
N LEU A 3 77.58 -38.68 10.87
CA LEU A 3 76.29 -39.28 10.52
C LEU A 3 75.21 -38.17 10.51
N CYS A 4 74.19 -38.37 9.67
CA CYS A 4 72.77 -37.96 9.72
C CYS A 4 72.27 -36.98 10.80
N GLY A 5 71.63 -35.89 10.37
CA GLY A 5 70.64 -35.16 11.16
C GLY A 5 69.24 -35.76 10.99
N LEU A 6 68.62 -36.19 12.10
CA LEU A 6 67.27 -36.75 12.16
C LEU A 6 66.24 -35.67 12.49
N GLY A 7 65.12 -35.72 11.76
CA GLY A 7 64.00 -34.79 11.86
C GLY A 7 63.15 -34.96 13.12
N LEU A 8 62.50 -33.85 13.48
CA LEU A 8 61.50 -33.73 14.55
C LEU A 8 60.21 -34.52 14.21
N PRO A 9 59.50 -35.06 15.23
CA PRO A 9 58.28 -35.83 15.04
C PRO A 9 57.07 -34.92 14.75
N ARG A 10 56.23 -35.35 13.80
CA ARG A 10 54.90 -34.76 13.50
C ARG A 10 53.94 -34.97 14.69
N PRO A 11 53.04 -34.02 15.01
CA PRO A 11 51.96 -34.23 15.96
C PRO A 11 50.90 -35.20 15.38
N PRO A 12 50.06 -35.83 16.23
CA PRO A 12 49.34 -37.04 15.85
C PRO A 12 48.14 -36.68 14.97
N MET A 13 48.22 -37.07 13.71
CA MET A 13 47.15 -37.01 12.71
C MET A 13 45.85 -37.67 13.20
N LEU A 14 45.95 -38.57 14.19
CA LEU A 14 44.82 -39.26 14.83
C LEU A 14 43.91 -38.32 15.64
N LEU A 15 44.47 -37.32 16.34
CA LEU A 15 43.69 -36.42 17.20
C LEU A 15 42.90 -35.41 16.35
N ALA A 16 43.50 -34.95 15.26
CA ALA A 16 42.84 -34.08 14.29
C ALA A 16 41.70 -34.81 13.55
N LEU A 17 41.88 -36.09 13.22
CA LEU A 17 40.82 -36.92 12.62
C LEU A 17 39.64 -37.12 13.59
N LEU A 18 39.91 -37.38 14.88
CA LEU A 18 38.89 -37.56 15.91
C LEU A 18 38.07 -36.29 16.16
N LEU A 19 38.73 -35.12 16.18
CA LEU A 19 38.04 -33.83 16.30
C LEU A 19 37.17 -33.52 15.08
N ALA A 20 37.65 -33.83 13.87
CA ALA A 20 36.89 -33.63 12.64
C ALA A 20 35.66 -34.55 12.55
N THR A 21 35.76 -35.81 13.00
CA THR A 21 34.62 -36.74 13.01
C THR A 21 33.59 -36.37 14.08
N LEU A 22 34.02 -35.88 15.26
CA LEU A 22 33.13 -35.33 16.29
C LEU A 22 32.38 -34.08 15.80
N LEU A 23 33.07 -33.16 15.11
CA LEU A 23 32.43 -31.97 14.55
C LEU A 23 31.40 -32.33 13.46
N ALA A 24 31.74 -33.27 12.58
CA ALA A 24 30.83 -33.74 11.53
C ALA A 24 29.61 -34.44 12.13
N ALA A 25 29.78 -35.23 13.19
CA ALA A 25 28.68 -35.87 13.91
C ALA A 25 27.77 -34.84 14.61
N MET A 26 28.34 -33.79 15.22
CA MET A 26 27.55 -32.70 15.82
C MET A 26 26.80 -31.90 14.75
N LEU A 27 27.41 -31.62 13.60
CA LEU A 27 26.74 -30.95 12.49
C LEU A 27 25.59 -31.81 11.93
N ALA A 28 25.80 -33.12 11.81
CA ALA A 28 24.76 -34.06 11.38
C ALA A 28 23.62 -34.18 12.40
N LEU A 29 23.93 -34.10 13.71
CA LEU A 29 22.92 -34.08 14.76
C LEU A 29 22.12 -32.77 14.75
N LEU A 30 22.78 -31.63 14.53
CA LEU A 30 22.15 -30.31 14.42
C LEU A 30 21.26 -30.22 13.18
N THR A 31 21.67 -30.78 12.04
CA THR A 31 20.83 -30.85 10.84
C THR A 31 19.67 -31.83 11.03
N GLN A 32 19.86 -32.96 11.71
CA GLN A 32 18.75 -33.86 12.04
C GLN A 32 17.77 -33.23 13.04
N VAL A 33 18.25 -32.50 14.05
CA VAL A 33 17.37 -31.79 15.00
C VAL A 33 16.64 -30.65 14.29
N ALA A 34 17.29 -29.91 13.39
CA ALA A 34 16.63 -28.90 12.55
C ALA A 34 15.57 -29.53 11.62
N LEU A 35 15.86 -30.70 11.03
CA LEU A 35 14.90 -31.45 10.21
C LEU A 35 13.73 -31.96 11.06
N VAL A 36 13.99 -32.46 12.27
CA VAL A 36 12.96 -32.94 13.20
C VAL A 36 12.11 -31.78 13.73
N VAL A 37 12.67 -30.59 13.94
CA VAL A 37 11.91 -29.38 14.29
C VAL A 37 11.06 -28.91 13.10
N GLN A 38 11.59 -28.91 11.88
CA GLN A 38 10.81 -28.63 10.67
C GLN A 38 9.70 -29.65 10.42
N VAL A 39 9.95 -30.94 10.71
CA VAL A 39 8.94 -32.01 10.60
C VAL A 39 7.93 -31.95 11.76
N ALA A 40 8.35 -31.55 12.96
CA ALA A 40 7.45 -31.33 14.10
C ALA A 40 6.54 -30.11 13.88
N GLU A 41 7.02 -29.06 13.21
CA GLU A 41 6.19 -27.95 12.74
C GLU A 41 5.28 -28.37 11.58
N ALA A 42 5.75 -29.24 10.66
CA ALA A 42 4.94 -29.77 9.56
C ALA A 42 3.85 -30.78 10.00
N THR A 43 4.00 -31.42 11.17
CA THR A 43 3.04 -32.41 11.70
C THR A 43 1.95 -31.80 12.58
N ARG A 44 2.05 -30.50 12.91
CA ARG A 44 0.88 -29.72 13.35
C ARG A 44 0.24 -29.09 12.13
N ALA A 45 -0.41 -29.90 11.31
CA ALA A 45 -1.53 -29.39 10.52
C ALA A 45 -2.68 -29.20 11.51
N PRO A 46 -3.07 -27.96 11.89
CA PRO A 46 -4.38 -27.79 12.46
C PRO A 46 -5.33 -28.25 11.37
N GLY A 47 -6.16 -29.25 11.65
CA GLY A 47 -7.30 -29.53 10.80
C GLY A 47 -8.15 -28.27 10.79
N VAL A 48 -7.97 -27.40 9.81
CA VAL A 48 -8.83 -26.25 9.57
C VAL A 48 -10.12 -26.83 9.00
N SER A 49 -10.94 -27.38 9.89
CA SER A 49 -12.38 -27.35 9.69
C SER A 49 -12.72 -25.89 9.41
N ALA A 50 -13.44 -25.62 8.32
CA ALA A 50 -13.94 -24.29 8.00
C ALA A 50 -14.80 -23.81 9.17
N ALA A 51 -14.19 -23.12 10.14
CA ALA A 51 -14.90 -22.56 11.27
C ALA A 51 -15.96 -21.60 10.72
N ARG A 52 -17.22 -21.99 10.89
CA ARG A 52 -18.39 -21.25 10.41
C ARG A 52 -18.65 -20.09 11.37
N GLY A 53 -18.67 -18.87 10.84
CA GLY A 53 -18.82 -17.63 11.62
C GLY A 53 -18.41 -16.44 10.75
N PRO A 54 -18.28 -15.22 11.28
CA PRO A 54 -17.76 -14.08 10.52
C PRO A 54 -16.22 -14.09 10.44
N ALA A 55 -15.64 -13.52 9.39
CA ALA A 55 -14.20 -13.30 9.26
C ALA A 55 -13.94 -11.82 9.02
N LEU A 56 -13.77 -11.08 10.12
CA LEU A 56 -13.54 -9.65 10.10
C LEU A 56 -12.06 -9.35 9.80
N TRP A 57 -11.83 -8.56 8.76
CA TRP A 57 -10.51 -8.06 8.38
C TRP A 57 -10.62 -6.69 7.69
N PRO A 58 -9.96 -5.63 8.18
CA PRO A 58 -9.34 -5.52 9.50
C PRO A 58 -10.31 -5.76 10.66
N LEU A 59 -9.79 -6.16 11.83
CA LEU A 59 -10.58 -6.29 13.05
C LEU A 59 -11.04 -4.91 13.57
N PRO A 60 -12.35 -4.67 13.76
CA PRO A 60 -12.85 -3.39 14.28
C PRO A 60 -12.37 -3.06 15.70
N LEU A 61 -12.34 -1.77 16.02
CA LEU A 61 -11.98 -1.25 17.35
C LEU A 61 -12.79 -1.89 18.50
N SER A 62 -14.09 -2.04 18.33
CA SER A 62 -14.96 -2.71 19.31
C SER A 62 -15.99 -3.58 18.61
N VAL A 63 -16.02 -4.86 18.99
CA VAL A 63 -16.96 -5.86 18.49
C VAL A 63 -17.68 -6.52 19.65
N LYS A 64 -19.00 -6.42 19.69
CA LYS A 64 -19.86 -7.14 20.63
C LYS A 64 -20.80 -8.02 19.82
N MET A 65 -20.52 -9.33 19.77
CA MET A 65 -21.39 -10.30 19.12
C MET A 65 -22.18 -11.09 20.15
N THR A 66 -23.42 -11.41 19.83
CA THR A 66 -24.26 -12.31 20.61
C THR A 66 -24.39 -13.66 19.86
N PRO A 67 -24.80 -14.73 20.54
CA PRO A 67 -25.09 -16.00 19.88
C PRO A 67 -26.41 -15.97 19.08
N ASN A 68 -27.19 -14.89 19.13
CA ASN A 68 -28.47 -14.78 18.42
C ASN A 68 -28.21 -14.72 16.92
N LEU A 69 -28.84 -15.62 16.17
CA LEU A 69 -28.71 -15.74 14.72
C LEU A 69 -29.91 -15.08 14.05
N LEU A 70 -29.62 -14.30 13.02
CA LEU A 70 -30.59 -13.69 12.11
C LEU A 70 -30.33 -14.22 10.70
N HIS A 71 -31.38 -14.26 9.88
CA HIS A 71 -31.30 -14.74 8.50
C HIS A 71 -31.59 -13.64 7.49
N LEU A 72 -30.93 -13.69 6.33
CA LEU A 72 -31.15 -12.78 5.21
C LEU A 72 -31.74 -13.54 4.03
N ALA A 73 -32.78 -12.99 3.41
CA ALA A 73 -33.33 -13.52 2.17
C ALA A 73 -32.84 -12.66 0.99
N PRO A 74 -32.12 -13.22 -0.01
CA PRO A 74 -31.60 -12.45 -1.15
C PRO A 74 -32.66 -11.65 -1.91
N GLU A 75 -33.86 -12.21 -2.04
CA GLU A 75 -35.00 -11.62 -2.76
C GLU A 75 -35.59 -10.38 -2.05
N ASN A 76 -35.46 -10.31 -0.71
CA ASN A 76 -36.19 -9.36 0.13
C ASN A 76 -35.29 -8.44 0.96
N PHE A 77 -33.98 -8.72 1.04
CA PHE A 77 -33.04 -7.87 1.74
C PHE A 77 -32.65 -6.68 0.87
N TYR A 78 -32.66 -5.47 1.43
CA TYR A 78 -32.15 -4.30 0.73
C TYR A 78 -31.39 -3.34 1.65
N ILE A 79 -30.46 -2.62 1.04
CA ILE A 79 -29.69 -1.56 1.67
C ILE A 79 -30.29 -0.23 1.20
N SER A 80 -30.64 0.66 2.13
CA SER A 80 -31.26 1.94 1.79
C SER A 80 -30.90 3.04 2.77
N HIS A 81 -31.22 4.28 2.41
CA HIS A 81 -31.01 5.44 3.28
C HIS A 81 -31.99 5.44 4.44
N SER A 82 -31.50 5.78 5.63
CA SER A 82 -32.36 6.10 6.75
C SER A 82 -33.10 7.44 6.50
N PRO A 83 -34.37 7.58 6.91
CA PRO A 83 -35.13 8.84 6.73
C PRO A 83 -34.50 10.08 7.39
N ASN A 84 -33.62 9.89 8.37
CA ASN A 84 -32.92 10.95 9.09
C ASN A 84 -31.50 11.24 8.57
N SER A 85 -31.09 10.60 7.47
CA SER A 85 -29.78 10.75 6.87
C SER A 85 -29.65 12.09 6.15
N THR A 86 -28.47 12.72 6.23
CA THR A 86 -28.13 13.89 5.40
C THR A 86 -27.80 13.53 3.95
N ALA A 87 -27.55 12.25 3.68
CA ALA A 87 -27.45 11.70 2.33
C ALA A 87 -28.77 11.03 1.93
N GLY A 88 -29.17 11.19 0.68
CA GLY A 88 -30.35 10.55 0.11
C GLY A 88 -30.08 9.92 -1.26
N PRO A 89 -31.13 9.59 -2.04
CA PRO A 89 -31.00 8.89 -3.32
C PRO A 89 -30.16 9.61 -4.39
N SER A 90 -29.92 10.93 -4.23
CA SER A 90 -29.03 11.69 -5.10
C SER A 90 -27.54 11.42 -4.84
N CYS A 91 -27.19 10.73 -3.77
CA CYS A 91 -25.81 10.42 -3.41
C CYS A 91 -25.29 9.20 -4.20
N THR A 92 -24.81 9.44 -5.41
CA THR A 92 -24.28 8.41 -6.33
C THR A 92 -23.27 7.48 -5.66
N LEU A 93 -22.39 8.02 -4.81
CA LEU A 93 -21.38 7.22 -4.10
C LEU A 93 -22.01 6.12 -3.24
N LEU A 94 -23.07 6.43 -2.51
CA LEU A 94 -23.75 5.47 -1.63
C LEU A 94 -24.66 4.54 -2.43
N GLU A 95 -25.38 5.02 -3.44
CA GLU A 95 -26.21 4.17 -4.31
C GLU A 95 -25.39 3.08 -5.01
N GLU A 96 -24.25 3.46 -5.57
CA GLU A 96 -23.29 2.52 -6.14
C GLU A 96 -22.70 1.58 -5.09
N ALA A 97 -22.61 2.02 -3.83
CA ALA A 97 -22.17 1.18 -2.71
C ALA A 97 -23.22 0.14 -2.33
N PHE A 98 -24.47 0.54 -2.24
CA PHE A 98 -25.56 -0.36 -1.89
C PHE A 98 -25.68 -1.47 -2.93
N ARG A 99 -25.65 -1.10 -4.22
CA ARG A 99 -25.70 -2.07 -5.33
C ARG A 99 -24.53 -3.05 -5.32
N ARG A 100 -23.28 -2.57 -5.21
CA ARG A 100 -22.11 -3.47 -5.23
C ARG A 100 -22.07 -4.38 -4.00
N TYR A 101 -22.41 -3.87 -2.82
CA TYR A 101 -22.37 -4.67 -1.59
C TYR A 101 -23.50 -5.70 -1.55
N HIS A 102 -24.68 -5.40 -2.07
CA HIS A 102 -25.71 -6.40 -2.31
C HIS A 102 -25.17 -7.53 -3.21
N GLY A 103 -24.48 -7.17 -4.30
CA GLY A 103 -23.80 -8.12 -5.19
C GLY A 103 -22.71 -8.95 -4.48
N TYR A 104 -21.90 -8.34 -3.61
CA TYR A 104 -20.87 -9.08 -2.86
C TYR A 104 -21.44 -10.03 -1.80
N ILE A 105 -22.62 -9.73 -1.25
CA ILE A 105 -23.28 -10.57 -0.24
C ILE A 105 -23.97 -11.78 -0.90
N PHE A 106 -24.66 -11.57 -2.03
CA PHE A 106 -25.52 -12.61 -2.62
C PHE A 106 -25.10 -13.11 -4.01
N GLY A 107 -24.23 -12.40 -4.74
CA GLY A 107 -23.95 -12.63 -6.16
C GLY A 107 -23.28 -13.97 -6.50
N PHE A 108 -22.79 -14.71 -5.51
CA PHE A 108 -22.25 -16.06 -5.68
C PHE A 108 -23.29 -17.18 -5.48
N TYR A 109 -24.55 -16.81 -5.29
CA TYR A 109 -25.67 -17.75 -5.22
C TYR A 109 -25.91 -18.36 -6.61
N LYS A 110 -25.40 -19.58 -6.83
CA LYS A 110 -25.86 -20.40 -7.96
C LYS A 110 -27.31 -20.80 -7.70
N TRP A 111 -28.14 -20.59 -8.72
CA TRP A 111 -29.57 -20.90 -8.76
C TRP A 111 -29.92 -22.39 -8.63
N ASP A 112 -28.94 -23.28 -8.44
CA ASP A 112 -29.11 -24.74 -8.51
C ASP A 112 -29.61 -25.39 -7.21
N HIS A 113 -29.93 -24.58 -6.18
CA HIS A 113 -30.59 -25.07 -4.98
C HIS A 113 -31.99 -24.46 -4.87
N GLU A 114 -33.00 -25.33 -4.96
CA GLU A 114 -34.35 -25.00 -4.49
C GLU A 114 -34.21 -24.35 -3.11
N PRO A 115 -34.76 -23.15 -2.88
CA PRO A 115 -34.70 -22.54 -1.56
C PRO A 115 -35.37 -23.51 -0.61
N ALA A 116 -34.58 -24.08 0.31
CA ALA A 116 -35.16 -24.78 1.44
C ALA A 116 -36.17 -23.81 2.06
N GLU A 117 -37.44 -24.19 2.12
CA GLU A 117 -38.50 -23.45 2.83
C GLU A 117 -38.08 -23.31 4.29
N SER A 118 -37.27 -22.29 4.56
CA SER A 118 -36.80 -21.98 5.89
C SER A 118 -37.87 -21.10 6.53
N GLN A 119 -38.66 -21.71 7.41
CA GLN A 119 -39.49 -21.03 8.40
C GLN A 119 -38.62 -20.30 9.44
N ALA A 120 -37.65 -19.49 8.99
CA ALA A 120 -36.83 -18.67 9.86
C ALA A 120 -37.70 -17.57 10.46
N THR A 121 -37.93 -17.64 11.77
CA THR A 121 -38.77 -16.67 12.51
C THR A 121 -38.10 -15.32 12.72
N ALA A 122 -36.76 -15.24 12.63
CA ALA A 122 -35.97 -14.02 12.86
C ALA A 122 -35.28 -13.55 11.57
N GLN A 123 -35.88 -12.60 10.86
CA GLN A 123 -35.44 -12.16 9.53
C GLN A 123 -34.90 -10.73 9.54
N LEU A 124 -33.66 -10.56 9.08
CA LEU A 124 -33.09 -9.25 8.81
C LEU A 124 -33.53 -8.79 7.41
N GLN A 125 -34.41 -7.81 7.35
CA GLN A 125 -35.01 -7.34 6.09
C GLN A 125 -34.22 -6.19 5.47
N GLN A 126 -33.59 -5.35 6.29
CA GLN A 126 -33.01 -4.11 5.79
C GLN A 126 -31.72 -3.75 6.52
N LEU A 127 -30.82 -3.09 5.81
CA LEU A 127 -29.75 -2.28 6.38
C LEU A 127 -30.02 -0.81 6.05
N LEU A 128 -30.37 -0.03 7.08
CA LEU A 128 -30.52 1.42 6.95
C LEU A 128 -29.18 2.12 7.17
N VAL A 129 -28.79 2.95 6.21
CA VAL A 129 -27.56 3.75 6.26
C VAL A 129 -27.91 5.19 6.61
N SER A 130 -27.34 5.70 7.71
CA SER A 130 -27.61 7.05 8.24
C SER A 130 -26.33 7.86 8.33
N ILE A 131 -26.25 8.95 7.56
CA ILE A 131 -25.16 9.92 7.64
C ILE A 131 -25.58 11.08 8.55
N THR A 132 -24.75 11.38 9.55
CA THR A 132 -25.13 12.29 10.65
C THR A 132 -24.77 13.76 10.39
N LEU A 133 -23.60 14.02 9.80
CA LEU A 133 -23.12 15.38 9.48
C LEU A 133 -23.29 15.65 7.99
N GLN A 134 -22.82 16.79 7.48
CA GLN A 134 -22.80 17.04 6.03
C GLN A 134 -22.11 15.86 5.32
N SER A 135 -22.77 15.30 4.31
CA SER A 135 -22.41 13.96 3.83
C SER A 135 -21.02 13.86 3.22
N GLU A 136 -20.58 14.90 2.50
CA GLU A 136 -19.38 14.90 1.65
C GLU A 136 -19.50 13.95 0.43
N CYS A 137 -20.73 13.63 0.02
CA CYS A 137 -20.97 12.68 -1.08
C CYS A 137 -20.35 13.07 -2.42
N ASP A 138 -20.31 14.38 -2.72
CA ASP A 138 -19.77 14.93 -3.97
C ASP A 138 -18.31 15.40 -3.83
N ALA A 139 -17.71 15.21 -2.66
CA ALA A 139 -16.33 15.61 -2.39
C ALA A 139 -15.34 14.48 -2.73
N PHE A 140 -14.06 14.85 -2.79
CA PHE A 140 -12.95 13.90 -2.74
C PHE A 140 -12.53 13.66 -1.27
N PRO A 141 -12.18 12.42 -0.89
CA PRO A 141 -11.62 12.17 0.43
C PRO A 141 -10.27 12.89 0.58
N ASN A 142 -9.90 13.20 1.82
CA ASN A 142 -8.62 13.82 2.17
C ASN A 142 -8.10 13.23 3.49
N ILE A 143 -6.93 13.68 3.96
CA ILE A 143 -6.27 13.14 5.16
C ILE A 143 -7.11 13.30 6.45
N SER A 144 -8.05 14.25 6.48
CA SER A 144 -8.93 14.52 7.63
C SER A 144 -10.33 13.92 7.49
N SER A 145 -10.61 13.18 6.41
CA SER A 145 -11.90 12.54 6.18
C SER A 145 -12.26 11.59 7.34
N ASP A 146 -13.45 11.77 7.91
CA ASP A 146 -13.93 10.96 9.02
C ASP A 146 -14.44 9.60 8.52
N GLU A 147 -13.68 8.55 8.84
CA GLU A 147 -13.96 7.15 8.48
C GLU A 147 -14.62 6.35 9.61
N SER A 148 -15.07 7.01 10.69
CA SER A 148 -15.71 6.34 11.82
C SER A 148 -17.15 5.93 11.52
N TYR A 149 -17.57 4.80 12.08
CA TYR A 149 -18.94 4.31 11.97
C TYR A 149 -19.34 3.44 13.17
N THR A 150 -20.64 3.25 13.31
CA THR A 150 -21.26 2.29 14.23
C THR A 150 -22.22 1.42 13.45
N LEU A 151 -22.14 0.12 13.64
CA LEU A 151 -22.99 -0.87 13.00
C LEU A 151 -23.76 -1.65 14.08
N LEU A 152 -25.09 -1.55 14.03
CA LEU A 152 -26.01 -2.27 14.89
C LEU A 152 -26.78 -3.29 14.04
N VAL A 153 -26.46 -4.57 14.20
CA VAL A 153 -27.15 -5.67 13.54
C VAL A 153 -28.18 -6.22 14.51
N LYS A 154 -29.46 -5.99 14.22
CA LYS A 154 -30.60 -6.48 15.00
C LYS A 154 -31.83 -6.67 14.10
N GLU A 155 -32.78 -7.48 14.54
CA GLU A 155 -34.05 -7.68 13.83
C GLU A 155 -35.03 -6.50 14.05
N PRO A 156 -35.89 -6.16 13.07
CA PRO A 156 -35.86 -6.58 11.66
C PRO A 156 -34.95 -5.72 10.78
N VAL A 157 -34.36 -4.67 11.36
CA VAL A 157 -33.62 -3.63 10.64
C VAL A 157 -32.26 -3.39 11.31
N ALA A 158 -31.19 -3.66 10.56
CA ALA A 158 -29.85 -3.26 10.92
C ALA A 158 -29.64 -1.78 10.60
N VAL A 159 -28.79 -1.12 11.37
CA VAL A 159 -28.48 0.30 11.21
C VAL A 159 -26.98 0.49 11.13
N LEU A 160 -26.53 1.08 10.03
CA LEU A 160 -25.18 1.61 9.86
C LEU A 160 -25.23 3.12 9.99
N LYS A 161 -24.62 3.65 11.05
CA LYS A 161 -24.52 5.10 11.29
C LYS A 161 -23.08 5.55 11.13
N ALA A 162 -22.87 6.63 10.38
CA ALA A 162 -21.56 7.25 10.22
C ALA A 162 -21.67 8.78 10.26
N ASN A 163 -20.57 9.46 10.55
CA ASN A 163 -20.53 10.91 10.50
C ASN A 163 -20.55 11.42 9.05
N ARG A 164 -19.79 10.76 8.17
CA ARG A 164 -19.62 11.11 6.74
C ARG A 164 -19.82 9.86 5.86
N VAL A 165 -19.90 10.06 4.54
CA VAL A 165 -20.00 8.95 3.58
C VAL A 165 -18.83 7.96 3.67
N TRP A 166 -17.63 8.43 4.04
CA TRP A 166 -16.43 7.60 4.12
C TRP A 166 -16.57 6.48 5.16
N GLY A 167 -17.03 6.80 6.38
CA GLY A 167 -17.31 5.80 7.42
C GLY A 167 -18.40 4.81 7.00
N ALA A 168 -19.42 5.24 6.27
CA ALA A 168 -20.45 4.35 5.76
C ALA A 168 -19.88 3.32 4.76
N LEU A 169 -18.94 3.72 3.89
CA LEU A 169 -18.25 2.76 3.01
C LEU A 169 -17.49 1.69 3.80
N ARG A 170 -16.82 2.06 4.89
CA ARG A 170 -16.09 1.13 5.76
C ARG A 170 -17.04 0.19 6.51
N GLY A 171 -18.17 0.72 6.97
CA GLY A 171 -19.19 -0.07 7.65
C GLY A 171 -19.94 -1.04 6.74
N LEU A 172 -20.15 -0.70 5.46
CA LEU A 172 -20.69 -1.62 4.46
C LEU A 172 -19.75 -2.80 4.22
N GLU A 173 -18.44 -2.56 4.14
CA GLU A 173 -17.45 -3.65 4.07
C GLU A 173 -17.57 -4.56 5.29
N THR A 174 -17.55 -4.00 6.49
CA THR A 174 -17.68 -4.77 7.73
C THR A 174 -18.99 -5.56 7.80
N PHE A 175 -20.12 -4.96 7.41
CA PHE A 175 -21.41 -5.65 7.35
C PHE A 175 -21.36 -6.85 6.41
N SER A 176 -20.78 -6.67 5.21
CA SER A 176 -20.62 -7.78 4.25
C SER A 176 -19.73 -8.91 4.78
N GLN A 177 -18.81 -8.59 5.71
CA GLN A 177 -17.93 -9.57 6.32
C GLN A 177 -18.59 -10.40 7.43
N LEU A 178 -19.66 -9.86 8.03
CA LEU A 178 -20.46 -10.52 9.06
C LEU A 178 -21.41 -11.58 8.50
N VAL A 179 -21.85 -11.42 7.25
CA VAL A 179 -22.70 -12.41 6.58
C VAL A 179 -21.87 -13.63 6.19
N TYR A 180 -22.39 -14.81 6.49
CA TYR A 180 -21.84 -16.11 6.08
C TYR A 180 -22.95 -17.08 5.70
N GLN A 181 -22.60 -18.18 5.04
CA GLN A 181 -23.53 -19.28 4.76
C GLN A 181 -23.29 -20.45 5.73
N ASP A 182 -24.37 -21.04 6.22
CA ASP A 182 -24.31 -22.28 7.00
C ASP A 182 -24.16 -23.52 6.08
N SER A 183 -24.23 -24.73 6.66
CA SER A 183 -24.17 -25.99 5.88
C SER A 183 -25.25 -26.12 4.82
N CYS A 184 -26.38 -25.47 5.04
CA CYS A 184 -27.57 -25.58 4.19
C CYS A 184 -27.61 -24.47 3.13
N GLY A 185 -26.59 -23.60 3.08
CA GLY A 185 -26.55 -22.45 2.18
C GLY A 185 -27.33 -21.24 2.68
N THR A 186 -27.85 -21.26 3.91
CA THR A 186 -28.66 -20.17 4.46
C THR A 186 -27.77 -19.00 4.83
N PHE A 187 -28.06 -17.82 4.28
CA PHE A 187 -27.38 -16.58 4.64
C PHE A 187 -27.72 -16.21 6.08
N THR A 188 -26.69 -16.18 6.92
CA THR A 188 -26.77 -16.03 8.38
C THR A 188 -25.87 -14.90 8.83
N ILE A 189 -26.32 -14.18 9.86
CA ILE A 189 -25.56 -13.13 10.54
C ILE A 189 -25.87 -13.14 12.04
N ASN A 190 -24.86 -12.89 12.88
CA ASN A 190 -25.08 -12.75 14.32
C ASN A 190 -25.56 -11.34 14.67
N GLU A 191 -26.52 -11.24 15.59
CA GLU A 191 -26.87 -9.98 16.23
C GLU A 191 -25.62 -9.42 16.93
N SER A 192 -25.28 -8.16 16.62
CA SER A 192 -24.02 -7.57 17.02
C SER A 192 -24.07 -6.04 17.06
N THR A 193 -23.15 -5.47 17.83
CA THR A 193 -22.86 -4.03 17.87
C THR A 193 -21.37 -3.84 17.63
N ILE A 194 -21.03 -3.03 16.63
CA ILE A 194 -19.66 -2.67 16.26
C ILE A 194 -19.51 -1.15 16.30
N ILE A 195 -18.43 -0.68 16.90
CA ILE A 195 -17.98 0.73 16.84
C ILE A 195 -16.56 0.69 16.31
N ASP A 196 -16.29 1.46 15.26
CA ASP A 196 -15.03 1.35 14.55
C ASP A 196 -14.56 2.68 13.95
N SER A 197 -13.24 2.81 13.86
CA SER A 197 -12.53 3.95 13.28
C SER A 197 -11.06 3.56 13.06
N PRO A 198 -10.39 4.09 12.02
CA PRO A 198 -9.00 3.74 11.78
C PRO A 198 -8.07 4.27 12.87
N ARG A 199 -7.01 3.51 13.17
CA ARG A 199 -5.90 3.95 14.02
C ARG A 199 -5.09 5.08 13.39
N PHE A 200 -4.86 5.00 12.07
CA PHE A 200 -4.10 6.01 11.32
C PHE A 200 -4.86 6.49 10.07
N PRO A 201 -4.84 7.79 9.76
CA PRO A 201 -5.57 8.36 8.62
C PRO A 201 -4.94 8.06 7.25
N HIS A 202 -3.63 7.78 7.16
CA HIS A 202 -2.94 7.50 5.89
C HIS A 202 -2.65 6.00 5.75
N ARG A 203 -3.35 5.31 4.84
CA ARG A 203 -3.21 3.86 4.63
C ARG A 203 -3.07 3.60 3.14
N GLY A 204 -1.82 3.52 2.69
CA GLY A 204 -1.46 3.53 1.27
C GLY A 204 -1.08 2.17 0.70
N ILE A 205 -1.32 2.03 -0.60
CA ILE A 205 -0.66 1.05 -1.47
C ILE A 205 0.08 1.85 -2.55
N LEU A 206 1.39 1.62 -2.69
CA LEU A 206 2.16 2.12 -3.83
C LEU A 206 2.10 1.10 -4.97
N ILE A 207 1.69 1.57 -6.15
CA ILE A 207 1.84 0.85 -7.41
C ILE A 207 2.81 1.62 -8.32
N ASP A 208 3.73 0.88 -8.93
CA ASP A 208 4.66 1.38 -9.93
C ASP A 208 4.16 1.00 -11.32
N THR A 209 3.84 2.01 -12.12
CA THR A 209 3.38 1.82 -13.51
C THR A 209 4.40 2.24 -14.56
N SER A 210 5.62 2.55 -14.13
CA SER A 210 6.72 2.94 -15.02
C SER A 210 7.58 1.74 -15.38
N ARG A 211 8.04 0.97 -14.38
CA ARG A 211 8.93 -0.18 -14.60
C ARG A 211 8.24 -1.26 -15.42
N HIS A 212 6.92 -1.41 -15.23
CA HIS A 212 6.03 -2.07 -16.18
C HIS A 212 4.70 -1.33 -16.22
N TYR A 213 4.10 -1.22 -17.41
CA TYR A 213 2.77 -0.64 -17.55
C TYR A 213 1.69 -1.56 -16.95
N LEU A 214 0.77 -0.99 -16.17
CA LEU A 214 -0.40 -1.70 -15.67
C LEU A 214 -1.66 -1.27 -16.45
N PRO A 215 -2.40 -2.19 -17.09
CA PRO A 215 -3.68 -1.85 -17.68
C PRO A 215 -4.63 -1.24 -16.64
N VAL A 216 -5.40 -0.22 -17.03
CA VAL A 216 -6.35 0.48 -16.14
C VAL A 216 -7.24 -0.49 -15.36
N LYS A 217 -7.72 -1.56 -16.02
CA LYS A 217 -8.54 -2.60 -15.39
C LYS A 217 -7.88 -3.25 -14.16
N ILE A 218 -6.56 -3.45 -14.18
CA ILE A 218 -5.82 -3.99 -13.03
C ILE A 218 -5.74 -2.96 -11.91
N ILE A 219 -5.54 -1.68 -12.23
CA ILE A 219 -5.57 -0.58 -11.24
C ILE A 219 -6.95 -0.50 -10.57
N LEU A 220 -8.04 -0.56 -11.35
CA LEU A 220 -9.40 -0.57 -10.80
C LEU A 220 -9.66 -1.78 -9.89
N LYS A 221 -9.16 -2.95 -10.28
CA LYS A 221 -9.25 -4.17 -9.47
C LYS A 221 -8.43 -4.09 -8.18
N THR A 222 -7.29 -3.41 -8.21
CA THR A 222 -6.52 -3.09 -7.01
C THR A 222 -7.30 -2.15 -6.09
N LEU A 223 -8.00 -1.15 -6.63
CA LEU A 223 -8.87 -0.25 -5.85
C LEU A 223 -10.04 -1.00 -5.18
N ASP A 224 -10.62 -2.00 -5.84
CA ASP A 224 -11.61 -2.90 -5.21
C ASP A 224 -11.00 -3.64 -4.00
N ALA A 225 -9.85 -4.27 -4.19
CA ALA A 225 -9.16 -5.00 -3.13
C ALA A 225 -8.72 -4.08 -1.97
N MET A 226 -8.29 -2.85 -2.28
CA MET A 226 -8.00 -1.82 -1.28
C MET A 226 -9.23 -1.49 -0.44
N ALA A 227 -10.40 -1.33 -1.08
CA ALA A 227 -11.66 -1.07 -0.37
C ALA A 227 -12.04 -2.23 0.57
N PHE A 228 -11.88 -3.49 0.12
CA PHE A 228 -12.12 -4.67 0.96
C PHE A 228 -11.19 -4.75 2.18
N ASN A 229 -10.02 -4.14 2.09
CA ASN A 229 -9.00 -4.10 3.14
C ASN A 229 -8.94 -2.74 3.88
N LYS A 230 -9.89 -1.84 3.62
CA LYS A 230 -9.98 -0.48 4.21
C LYS A 230 -8.74 0.41 4.01
N PHE A 231 -7.94 0.16 2.96
CA PHE A 231 -6.96 1.13 2.47
C PHE A 231 -7.66 2.35 1.88
N ASN A 232 -7.03 3.52 1.95
CA ASN A 232 -7.64 4.78 1.54
C ASN A 232 -6.71 5.70 0.73
N VAL A 233 -5.49 5.28 0.41
CA VAL A 233 -4.57 6.01 -0.48
C VAL A 233 -4.04 5.06 -1.54
N LEU A 234 -4.22 5.40 -2.82
CA LEU A 234 -3.46 4.85 -3.92
C LEU A 234 -2.30 5.80 -4.18
N HIS A 235 -1.10 5.40 -3.78
CA HIS A 235 0.13 6.08 -4.16
C HIS A 235 0.49 5.58 -5.56
N TRP A 236 0.30 6.44 -6.54
CA TRP A 236 0.52 6.10 -7.94
C TRP A 236 1.86 6.65 -8.41
N HIS A 237 2.89 5.79 -8.30
CA HIS A 237 4.20 6.00 -8.89
C HIS A 237 4.10 5.83 -10.41
N ILE A 238 3.73 6.93 -11.09
CA ILE A 238 3.20 6.86 -12.45
C ILE A 238 4.28 6.86 -13.53
N VAL A 239 5.45 7.44 -13.24
CA VAL A 239 6.58 7.60 -14.18
C VAL A 239 7.90 7.39 -13.43
N ASP A 240 8.93 6.90 -14.13
CA ASP A 240 10.29 6.67 -13.60
C ASP A 240 11.27 6.63 -14.81
N ASP A 241 12.49 6.11 -14.64
CA ASP A 241 13.52 5.99 -15.66
C ASP A 241 13.07 5.21 -16.90
N GLN A 242 12.35 4.11 -16.71
CA GLN A 242 12.09 3.12 -17.76
C GLN A 242 10.96 3.55 -18.70
N SER A 243 9.91 4.21 -18.19
CA SER A 243 8.84 4.73 -19.04
C SER A 243 8.11 5.95 -18.49
N PHE A 244 7.50 6.70 -19.41
CA PHE A 244 6.62 7.84 -19.12
C PHE A 244 5.21 7.56 -19.69
N PRO A 245 4.36 6.78 -19.00
CA PRO A 245 3.03 6.44 -19.50
C PRO A 245 2.00 7.57 -19.28
N TYR A 246 2.22 8.53 -18.39
CA TYR A 246 1.29 9.64 -18.17
C TYR A 246 1.18 10.55 -19.40
N GLN A 247 -0.02 10.73 -19.95
CA GLN A 247 -0.23 11.63 -21.08
C GLN A 247 -0.47 13.08 -20.60
N SER A 248 0.60 13.88 -20.58
CA SER A 248 0.48 15.32 -20.34
C SER A 248 -0.18 16.03 -21.53
N ILE A 249 -1.08 16.98 -21.24
CA ILE A 249 -1.73 17.81 -22.26
C ILE A 249 -0.78 18.95 -22.67
N ALA A 250 -0.13 19.57 -21.70
CA ALA A 250 0.85 20.64 -21.90
C ALA A 250 2.13 20.14 -22.58
N PHE A 251 2.52 18.88 -22.31
CA PHE A 251 3.74 18.29 -22.88
C PHE A 251 3.48 16.90 -23.50
N PRO A 252 2.79 16.82 -24.64
CA PRO A 252 2.43 15.54 -25.28
C PRO A 252 3.64 14.66 -25.63
N GLU A 253 4.78 15.30 -25.88
CA GLU A 253 6.01 14.62 -26.28
C GLU A 253 6.62 13.74 -25.17
N LEU A 254 6.28 13.99 -23.90
CA LEU A 254 6.75 13.17 -22.78
C LEU A 254 6.25 11.72 -22.94
N SER A 255 4.94 11.50 -23.10
CA SER A 255 4.42 10.15 -23.34
C SER A 255 4.70 9.65 -24.75
N ASN A 256 4.61 10.50 -25.78
CA ASN A 256 4.83 10.07 -27.18
C ASN A 256 6.23 9.47 -27.41
N LYS A 257 7.23 9.91 -26.63
CA LYS A 257 8.62 9.45 -26.76
C LYS A 257 9.15 8.70 -25.55
N GLY A 258 8.52 8.84 -24.39
CA GLY A 258 8.94 8.23 -23.13
C GLY A 258 8.15 6.99 -22.73
N SER A 259 6.94 6.75 -23.27
CA SER A 259 6.19 5.51 -23.02
C SER A 259 6.81 4.30 -23.75
N TYR A 260 6.55 3.09 -23.25
CA TYR A 260 6.99 1.85 -23.92
C TYR A 260 6.44 1.72 -25.34
N SER A 261 5.17 2.08 -25.51
CA SER A 261 4.53 2.26 -26.83
C SER A 261 3.28 3.11 -26.66
N LEU A 262 2.69 3.54 -27.78
CA LEU A 262 1.44 4.33 -27.79
C LEU A 262 0.22 3.59 -27.17
N SER A 263 0.30 2.28 -26.97
CA SER A 263 -0.74 1.51 -26.26
C SER A 263 -0.49 1.38 -24.75
N HIS A 264 0.66 1.83 -24.26
CA HIS A 264 1.07 1.79 -22.85
C HIS A 264 1.11 3.22 -22.29
N VAL A 265 -0.03 3.91 -22.42
CA VAL A 265 -0.21 5.30 -22.04
C VAL A 265 -1.50 5.42 -21.23
N TYR A 266 -1.46 6.21 -20.15
CA TYR A 266 -2.64 6.63 -19.41
C TYR A 266 -3.15 7.95 -19.99
N THR A 267 -4.26 7.87 -20.71
CA THR A 267 -4.89 9.06 -21.28
C THR A 267 -5.53 9.91 -20.17
N PRO A 268 -5.86 11.19 -20.44
CA PRO A 268 -6.62 12.00 -19.48
C PRO A 268 -7.96 11.36 -19.05
N ASN A 269 -8.56 10.52 -19.90
CA ASN A 269 -9.77 9.80 -19.53
C ASN A 269 -9.49 8.63 -18.58
N ASP A 270 -8.39 7.90 -18.81
CA ASP A 270 -7.98 6.81 -17.91
C ASP A 270 -7.66 7.33 -16.51
N VAL A 271 -6.93 8.45 -16.42
CA VAL A 271 -6.61 9.08 -15.14
C VAL A 271 -7.89 9.54 -14.42
N ARG A 272 -8.83 10.20 -15.11
CA ARG A 272 -10.14 10.57 -14.53
C ARG A 272 -10.93 9.35 -14.06
N MET A 273 -10.91 8.27 -14.84
CA MET A 273 -11.59 7.02 -14.49
C MET A 273 -11.03 6.43 -13.19
N VAL A 274 -9.70 6.35 -13.06
CA VAL A 274 -9.04 5.85 -11.83
C VAL A 274 -9.39 6.74 -10.64
N ILE A 275 -9.32 8.07 -10.80
CA ILE A 275 -9.64 9.04 -9.74
C ILE A 275 -11.09 8.89 -9.26
N GLU A 276 -12.07 8.86 -10.17
CA GLU A 276 -13.48 8.75 -9.78
C GLU A 276 -13.80 7.36 -9.19
N TYR A 277 -13.22 6.30 -9.77
CA TYR A 277 -13.42 4.94 -9.26
C TYR A 277 -12.87 4.76 -7.84
N ALA A 278 -11.73 5.40 -7.55
CA ALA A 278 -11.14 5.48 -6.22
C ALA A 278 -12.03 6.31 -5.27
N ARG A 279 -12.53 7.47 -5.71
CA ARG A 279 -13.43 8.34 -4.93
C ARG A 279 -14.70 7.62 -4.48
N LEU A 280 -15.33 6.85 -5.36
CA LEU A 280 -16.52 6.04 -5.05
C LEU A 280 -16.27 4.93 -4.01
N ARG A 281 -15.00 4.67 -3.69
CA ARG A 281 -14.53 3.74 -2.64
C ARG A 281 -13.89 4.46 -1.45
N GLY A 282 -13.91 5.79 -1.44
CA GLY A 282 -13.25 6.60 -0.41
C GLY A 282 -11.73 6.40 -0.42
N ILE A 283 -11.14 6.27 -1.60
CA ILE A 283 -9.70 6.15 -1.81
C ILE A 283 -9.20 7.43 -2.47
N ARG A 284 -8.16 8.03 -1.91
CA ARG A 284 -7.41 9.15 -2.46
C ARG A 284 -6.46 8.64 -3.53
N VAL A 285 -6.24 9.41 -4.58
CA VAL A 285 -5.20 9.12 -5.58
C VAL A 285 -4.08 10.16 -5.40
N LEU A 286 -2.97 9.71 -4.82
CA LEU A 286 -1.77 10.49 -4.59
C LEU A 286 -0.82 10.26 -5.79
N PRO A 287 -0.66 11.25 -6.70
CA PRO A 287 0.28 11.10 -7.79
C PRO A 287 1.72 11.30 -7.31
N GLU A 288 2.61 10.46 -7.81
CA GLU A 288 4.05 10.68 -7.69
C GLU A 288 4.68 10.94 -9.06
N PHE A 289 5.43 12.03 -9.13
CA PHE A 289 6.25 12.39 -10.27
C PHE A 289 7.67 12.66 -9.76
N ASP A 290 8.44 11.59 -9.62
CA ASP A 290 9.76 11.63 -8.98
C ASP A 290 10.74 12.53 -9.73
N THR A 291 11.43 13.38 -8.97
CA THR A 291 12.52 14.22 -9.46
C THR A 291 13.52 14.55 -8.34
N PRO A 292 14.82 14.79 -8.62
CA PRO A 292 15.45 14.84 -9.94
C PRO A 292 16.04 13.50 -10.41
N GLY A 293 16.09 12.48 -9.54
CA GLY A 293 16.39 11.09 -9.90
C GLY A 293 15.30 10.51 -10.81
N HIS A 294 15.39 9.22 -11.16
CA HIS A 294 14.27 8.48 -11.75
C HIS A 294 13.56 9.15 -12.96
N THR A 295 14.32 9.83 -13.82
CA THR A 295 13.79 10.74 -14.85
C THR A 295 14.30 10.47 -16.27
N LEU A 296 14.99 9.35 -16.52
CA LEU A 296 15.53 9.03 -17.85
C LEU A 296 14.48 9.05 -18.97
N SER A 297 13.25 8.61 -18.69
CA SER A 297 12.14 8.61 -19.65
C SER A 297 11.68 10.04 -20.03
N TRP A 298 11.78 11.00 -19.11
CA TRP A 298 11.35 12.38 -19.30
C TRP A 298 12.17 13.09 -20.37
N GLY A 299 13.48 12.82 -20.39
CA GLY A 299 14.43 13.42 -21.34
C GLY A 299 14.19 13.02 -22.80
N LYS A 300 13.39 11.98 -23.07
CA LYS A 300 13.00 11.60 -24.43
C LYS A 300 12.05 12.63 -25.05
N GLY A 301 11.14 13.17 -24.25
CA GLY A 301 10.14 14.15 -24.67
C GLY A 301 10.55 15.60 -24.47
N GLN A 302 11.32 15.88 -23.40
CA GLN A 302 11.74 17.23 -23.03
C GLN A 302 13.24 17.43 -23.26
N LYS A 303 13.59 18.15 -24.33
CA LYS A 303 14.99 18.47 -24.65
C LYS A 303 15.61 19.36 -23.58
N ASP A 304 16.91 19.17 -23.35
CA ASP A 304 17.74 19.91 -22.40
C ASP A 304 17.28 19.85 -20.93
N LEU A 305 16.38 18.90 -20.59
CA LEU A 305 15.94 18.67 -19.21
C LEU A 305 16.97 17.88 -18.41
N LEU A 306 17.47 16.77 -18.95
CA LEU A 306 18.40 15.87 -18.26
C LEU A 306 19.84 16.33 -18.39
N THR A 307 20.66 15.97 -17.40
CA THR A 307 22.09 16.28 -17.43
C THR A 307 22.82 15.34 -18.40
N PRO A 308 23.54 15.86 -19.41
CA PRO A 308 24.45 15.03 -20.19
C PRO A 308 25.68 14.64 -19.38
N CYS A 309 26.03 13.36 -19.38
CA CYS A 309 27.21 12.87 -18.66
C CYS A 309 28.49 13.02 -19.49
N TYR A 310 29.63 13.07 -18.82
CA TYR A 310 30.94 13.26 -19.44
C TYR A 310 31.94 12.22 -18.93
N SER A 311 32.88 11.85 -19.80
CA SER A 311 34.10 11.15 -19.40
C SER A 311 35.30 12.02 -19.80
N ARG A 312 36.04 12.51 -18.81
CA ARG A 312 37.07 13.54 -18.96
C ARG A 312 36.49 14.83 -19.58
N GLN A 313 36.69 15.09 -20.88
CA GLN A 313 36.13 16.23 -21.61
C GLN A 313 35.14 15.81 -22.70
N ASN A 314 34.97 14.51 -22.93
CA ASN A 314 34.09 14.01 -23.98
C ASN A 314 32.69 13.80 -23.40
N LYS A 315 31.69 14.36 -24.08
CA LYS A 315 30.28 14.13 -23.80
C LYS A 315 29.96 12.66 -24.11
N LEU A 316 29.28 11.98 -23.19
CA LEU A 316 28.76 10.63 -23.39
C LEU A 316 27.33 10.71 -23.96
N ASP A 317 26.86 9.60 -24.55
CA ASP A 317 25.46 9.48 -24.99
C ASP A 317 24.50 9.22 -23.81
N SER A 318 25.03 8.97 -22.62
CA SER A 318 24.24 8.77 -21.41
C SER A 318 23.81 10.09 -20.76
N PHE A 319 22.64 10.04 -20.14
CA PHE A 319 22.08 11.10 -19.32
C PHE A 319 22.01 10.64 -17.86
N GLY A 320 21.98 11.60 -16.96
CA GLY A 320 21.72 11.39 -15.53
C GLY A 320 20.51 12.19 -15.06
N PRO A 321 20.48 12.58 -13.76
CA PRO A 321 19.37 13.32 -13.18
C PRO A 321 19.03 14.62 -13.94
N ILE A 322 17.82 15.13 -13.71
CA ILE A 322 17.39 16.46 -14.17
C ILE A 322 18.49 17.50 -13.91
N ASN A 323 18.71 18.39 -14.86
CA ASN A 323 19.72 19.45 -14.74
C ASN A 323 19.17 20.62 -13.92
N PRO A 324 19.67 20.85 -12.69
CA PRO A 324 19.13 21.87 -11.80
C PRO A 324 19.71 23.26 -12.06
N THR A 325 20.62 23.42 -13.02
CA THR A 325 21.32 24.70 -13.26
C THR A 325 20.65 25.55 -14.34
N LEU A 326 19.58 25.05 -14.97
CA LEU A 326 18.92 25.69 -16.10
C LEU A 326 17.56 26.27 -15.70
N ASN A 327 17.28 27.51 -16.09
CA ASN A 327 15.97 28.13 -15.86
C ASN A 327 14.84 27.42 -16.63
N THR A 328 15.16 26.83 -17.78
CA THR A 328 14.22 26.05 -18.59
C THR A 328 13.67 24.84 -17.82
N THR A 329 14.48 24.21 -16.96
CA THR A 329 14.04 23.14 -16.05
C THR A 329 12.91 23.61 -15.16
N TYR A 330 13.09 24.71 -14.44
CA TYR A 330 12.08 25.22 -13.51
C TYR A 330 10.85 25.78 -14.21
N SER A 331 11.01 26.38 -15.40
CA SER A 331 9.88 26.81 -16.22
C SER A 331 9.04 25.63 -16.72
N PHE A 332 9.69 24.53 -17.10
CA PHE A 332 9.02 23.28 -17.47
C PHE A 332 8.26 22.70 -16.27
N LEU A 333 8.92 22.53 -15.13
CA LEU A 333 8.33 21.97 -13.91
C LEU A 333 7.17 22.81 -13.38
N THR A 334 7.26 24.15 -13.49
CA THR A 334 6.16 25.05 -13.09
C THR A 334 4.89 24.78 -13.91
N THR A 335 5.02 24.69 -15.23
CA THR A 335 3.88 24.39 -16.11
C THR A 335 3.38 22.96 -15.91
N PHE A 336 4.30 22.01 -15.75
CA PHE A 336 3.98 20.60 -15.56
C PHE A 336 3.20 20.37 -14.26
N PHE A 337 3.72 20.83 -13.11
CA PHE A 337 3.05 20.64 -11.83
C PHE A 337 1.76 21.46 -11.70
N LYS A 338 1.63 22.58 -12.44
CA LYS A 338 0.34 23.26 -12.57
C LYS A 338 -0.71 22.33 -13.19
N GLU A 339 -0.39 21.66 -14.30
CA GLU A 339 -1.29 20.65 -14.89
C GLU A 339 -1.60 19.53 -13.88
N ILE A 340 -0.59 18.97 -13.20
CA ILE A 340 -0.81 17.91 -12.20
C ILE A 340 -1.77 18.37 -11.10
N SER A 341 -1.66 19.62 -10.65
CA SER A 341 -2.55 20.17 -9.62
C SER A 341 -4.02 20.32 -10.06
N GLU A 342 -4.25 20.50 -11.36
CA GLU A 342 -5.57 20.59 -11.98
C GLU A 342 -6.16 19.20 -12.27
N VAL A 343 -5.31 18.22 -12.62
CA VAL A 343 -5.72 16.85 -12.95
C VAL A 343 -6.02 16.04 -11.68
N PHE A 344 -5.16 16.11 -10.67
CA PHE A 344 -5.28 15.31 -9.45
C PHE A 344 -5.87 16.15 -8.30
N PRO A 345 -7.07 15.81 -7.81
CA PRO A 345 -7.77 16.62 -6.82
C PRO A 345 -7.19 16.48 -5.40
N ASP A 346 -6.39 15.43 -5.11
CA ASP A 346 -5.82 15.22 -3.78
C ASP A 346 -4.97 16.42 -3.33
N GLN A 347 -4.99 16.70 -2.02
CA GLN A 347 -4.29 17.85 -1.45
C GLN A 347 -2.77 17.74 -1.61
N PHE A 348 -2.23 16.53 -1.76
CA PHE A 348 -0.80 16.26 -1.80
C PHE A 348 -0.34 15.78 -3.17
N ILE A 349 0.90 16.12 -3.50
CA ILE A 349 1.66 15.55 -4.61
C ILE A 349 2.93 14.95 -4.01
N HIS A 350 3.24 13.70 -4.35
CA HIS A 350 4.52 13.10 -3.99
C HIS A 350 5.58 13.56 -5.01
N LEU A 351 6.65 14.17 -4.52
CA LEU A 351 7.70 14.74 -5.36
C LEU A 351 8.90 13.80 -5.54
N GLY A 352 8.85 12.65 -4.86
CA GLY A 352 9.92 11.68 -4.86
C GLY A 352 11.15 12.23 -4.15
N GLY A 353 12.27 12.27 -4.88
CA GLY A 353 13.53 12.84 -4.42
C GLY A 353 14.45 11.82 -3.76
N ASP A 354 14.32 10.55 -4.11
CA ASP A 354 15.17 9.44 -3.67
C ASP A 354 16.37 9.20 -4.61
N GLU A 355 17.33 8.43 -4.08
CA GLU A 355 18.43 7.79 -4.82
C GLU A 355 19.20 8.60 -5.89
N VAL A 356 19.33 9.92 -5.72
CA VAL A 356 19.95 10.78 -6.74
C VAL A 356 21.45 10.46 -6.94
N GLU A 357 21.78 9.91 -8.10
CA GLU A 357 23.17 9.63 -8.47
C GLU A 357 23.94 10.89 -8.94
N PHE A 358 24.82 11.41 -8.08
CA PHE A 358 25.60 12.62 -8.39
C PHE A 358 26.74 12.44 -9.42
N LYS A 359 27.05 11.22 -9.87
CA LYS A 359 28.18 10.97 -10.78
C LYS A 359 28.08 11.77 -12.08
N CYS A 360 26.89 11.82 -12.67
CA CYS A 360 26.66 12.55 -13.92
C CYS A 360 26.79 14.07 -13.72
N TRP A 361 26.20 14.62 -12.65
CA TRP A 361 26.39 16.03 -12.27
C TRP A 361 27.87 16.36 -12.04
N LYS A 362 28.59 15.49 -11.33
CA LYS A 362 30.02 15.66 -11.08
C LYS A 362 30.85 15.65 -12.36
N SER A 363 30.44 14.87 -13.37
CA SER A 363 31.14 14.84 -14.65
C SER A 363 30.92 16.09 -15.51
N ASN A 364 29.80 16.79 -15.33
CA ASN A 364 29.37 17.85 -16.24
C ASN A 364 30.08 19.19 -15.98
N PRO A 365 30.82 19.77 -16.95
CA PRO A 365 31.57 21.02 -16.75
C PRO A 365 30.69 22.23 -16.40
N LYS A 366 29.51 22.37 -17.02
CA LYS A 366 28.61 23.50 -16.75
C LYS A 366 28.05 23.45 -15.34
N ILE A 367 27.75 22.25 -14.85
CA ILE A 367 27.31 22.05 -13.46
C ILE A 367 28.46 22.35 -12.50
N GLN A 368 29.69 21.90 -12.80
CA GLN A 368 30.86 22.26 -11.99
C GLN A 368 31.07 23.78 -11.89
N ASP A 369 30.82 24.53 -12.97
CA ASP A 369 30.91 25.99 -12.94
C ASP A 369 29.78 26.63 -12.11
N PHE A 370 28.56 26.10 -12.21
CA PHE A 370 27.45 26.51 -11.34
C PHE A 370 27.74 26.23 -9.85
N MET A 371 28.33 25.07 -9.54
CA MET A 371 28.76 24.71 -8.18
C MET A 371 29.75 25.71 -7.61
N LYS A 372 30.71 26.18 -8.43
CA LYS A 372 31.64 27.25 -8.04
C LYS A 372 30.91 28.58 -7.84
N GLN A 373 30.03 28.96 -8.76
CA GLN A 373 29.28 30.23 -8.70
C GLN A 373 28.40 30.32 -7.44
N LYS A 374 27.76 29.21 -7.06
CA LYS A 374 26.91 29.13 -5.85
C LYS A 374 27.69 28.89 -4.56
N GLY A 375 28.99 28.62 -4.64
CA GLY A 375 29.81 28.30 -3.47
C GLY A 375 29.49 26.94 -2.83
N PHE A 376 28.93 25.99 -3.59
CA PHE A 376 28.62 24.64 -3.11
C PHE A 376 29.85 23.74 -3.03
N GLY A 377 30.96 24.12 -3.68
CA GLY A 377 32.20 23.34 -3.66
C GLY A 377 32.03 21.99 -4.35
N LYS A 378 32.32 20.89 -3.65
CA LYS A 378 32.17 19.50 -4.15
C LYS A 378 30.96 18.77 -3.54
N ASP A 379 30.13 19.48 -2.81
CA ASP A 379 29.00 18.93 -2.05
C ASP A 379 27.72 18.96 -2.90
N PHE A 380 27.45 17.88 -3.63
CA PHE A 380 26.31 17.80 -4.54
C PHE A 380 24.95 17.69 -3.83
N LYS A 381 24.94 17.35 -2.54
CA LYS A 381 23.71 17.38 -1.72
C LYS A 381 23.14 18.79 -1.62
N LYS A 382 24.00 19.81 -1.61
CA LYS A 382 23.56 21.21 -1.68
C LYS A 382 22.94 21.58 -3.02
N LEU A 383 23.37 20.94 -4.11
CA LEU A 383 22.80 21.16 -5.44
C LEU A 383 21.42 20.51 -5.57
N GLU A 384 21.28 19.28 -5.08
CA GLU A 384 20.00 18.60 -4.92
C GLU A 384 19.07 19.41 -4.01
N SER A 385 19.56 19.88 -2.87
CA SER A 385 18.80 20.74 -1.97
C SER A 385 18.32 22.03 -2.65
N PHE A 386 19.17 22.66 -3.45
CA PHE A 386 18.81 23.82 -4.25
C PHE A 386 17.72 23.48 -5.27
N TYR A 387 17.76 22.29 -5.87
CA TYR A 387 16.76 21.83 -6.81
C TYR A 387 15.40 21.61 -6.14
N ILE A 388 15.35 20.74 -5.14
CA ILE A 388 14.09 20.30 -4.54
C ILE A 388 13.42 21.45 -3.77
N GLN A 389 14.17 22.38 -3.18
CA GLN A 389 13.60 23.60 -2.58
C GLN A 389 12.78 24.40 -3.61
N LYS A 390 13.31 24.57 -4.83
CA LYS A 390 12.59 25.29 -5.89
C LYS A 390 11.35 24.54 -6.35
N VAL A 391 11.36 23.21 -6.35
CA VAL A 391 10.18 22.41 -6.68
C VAL A 391 9.15 22.53 -5.56
N LEU A 392 9.54 22.43 -4.29
CA LEU A 392 8.66 22.67 -3.14
C LEU A 392 7.99 24.05 -3.20
N ASP A 393 8.75 25.10 -3.56
CA ASP A 393 8.20 26.46 -3.72
C ASP A 393 7.16 26.54 -4.86
N ILE A 394 7.37 25.80 -5.96
CA ILE A 394 6.40 25.70 -7.06
C ILE A 394 5.09 25.06 -6.56
N ILE A 395 5.18 23.95 -5.83
CA ILE A 395 4.01 23.22 -5.30
C ILE A 395 3.24 24.09 -4.28
N ALA A 396 3.96 24.80 -3.42
CA ALA A 396 3.35 25.74 -2.48
C ALA A 396 2.60 26.88 -3.20
N THR A 397 3.16 27.39 -4.32
CA THR A 397 2.53 28.47 -5.10
C THR A 397 1.21 28.07 -5.73
N ILE A 398 1.02 26.77 -6.04
CA ILE A 398 -0.23 26.22 -6.57
C ILE A 398 -1.14 25.63 -5.48
N ASN A 399 -0.87 25.95 -4.20
CA ASN A 399 -1.67 25.59 -3.03
C ASN A 399 -1.87 24.07 -2.82
N LYS A 400 -0.84 23.27 -3.10
CA LYS A 400 -0.80 21.83 -2.79
C LYS A 400 0.23 21.56 -1.68
N GLY A 401 0.01 20.48 -0.94
CA GLY A 401 0.99 19.91 -0.02
C GLY A 401 1.99 19.02 -0.74
N SER A 402 3.13 18.76 -0.12
CA SER A 402 4.19 17.90 -0.68
C SER A 402 4.47 16.72 0.23
N ILE A 403 4.69 15.57 -0.38
CA ILE A 403 5.30 14.39 0.24
C ILE A 403 6.63 14.13 -0.47
N VAL A 404 7.65 13.72 0.29
CA VAL A 404 9.01 13.46 -0.21
C VAL A 404 9.57 12.20 0.42
N TRP A 405 10.41 11.47 -0.30
CA TRP A 405 11.22 10.39 0.27
C TRP A 405 12.24 10.93 1.28
N GLN A 406 12.70 10.06 2.19
CA GLN A 406 13.53 10.45 3.33
C GLN A 406 14.85 11.15 2.96
N GLU A 407 15.43 10.88 1.78
CA GLU A 407 16.67 11.49 1.32
C GLU A 407 16.63 13.01 1.37
N VAL A 408 15.50 13.60 0.99
CA VAL A 408 15.30 15.05 1.03
C VAL A 408 15.51 15.58 2.47
N PHE A 409 15.01 14.86 3.47
CA PHE A 409 15.22 15.19 4.88
C PHE A 409 16.66 14.86 5.36
N ASP A 410 17.18 13.70 4.98
CA ASP A 410 18.51 13.22 5.36
C ASP A 410 19.60 14.18 4.90
N ASP A 411 19.48 14.69 3.68
CA ASP A 411 20.42 15.57 2.99
C ASP A 411 20.25 17.05 3.35
N LYS A 412 19.45 17.33 4.39
CA LYS A 412 19.30 18.63 5.06
C LYS A 412 18.71 19.71 4.17
N VAL A 413 17.80 19.33 3.28
CA VAL A 413 16.93 20.25 2.57
C VAL A 413 16.07 20.99 3.58
N LYS A 414 15.89 22.28 3.37
CA LYS A 414 14.95 23.07 4.18
C LYS A 414 13.51 22.77 3.73
N LEU A 415 12.82 21.92 4.47
CA LEU A 415 11.42 21.61 4.21
C LEU A 415 10.50 22.68 4.80
N ALA A 416 9.40 22.97 4.11
CA ALA A 416 8.35 23.85 4.63
C ALA A 416 7.57 23.11 5.74
N PRO A 417 7.10 23.80 6.80
CA PRO A 417 6.20 23.18 7.77
C PRO A 417 4.98 22.56 7.07
N GLY A 418 4.65 21.32 7.43
CA GLY A 418 3.57 20.56 6.81
C GLY A 418 3.99 19.68 5.61
N THR A 419 5.23 19.78 5.13
CA THR A 419 5.80 18.75 4.24
C THR A 419 5.82 17.40 4.96
N ILE A 420 5.31 16.37 4.32
CA ILE A 420 5.29 15.00 4.85
C ILE A 420 6.54 14.27 4.36
N VAL A 421 7.22 13.56 5.24
CA VAL A 421 8.38 12.73 4.89
C VAL A 421 7.99 11.26 4.91
N GLU A 422 8.31 10.52 3.86
CA GLU A 422 8.11 9.08 3.79
C GLU A 422 9.43 8.31 4.05
N VAL A 423 9.42 7.48 5.10
CA VAL A 423 10.58 6.71 5.56
C VAL A 423 10.52 5.30 4.97
N TRP A 424 11.50 4.99 4.12
CA TRP A 424 11.51 3.79 3.29
C TRP A 424 12.76 2.91 3.45
N LYS A 425 13.87 3.47 3.94
CA LYS A 425 15.10 2.70 4.15
C LYS A 425 14.99 1.86 5.41
N ASP A 426 15.07 0.53 5.27
CA ASP A 426 14.91 -0.41 6.38
C ASP A 426 16.03 -0.31 7.44
N ASN A 427 17.18 0.27 7.08
CA ASN A 427 18.29 0.44 8.00
C ASN A 427 17.97 1.47 9.09
N ALA A 428 17.67 0.99 10.31
CA ALA A 428 17.37 1.80 11.49
C ALA A 428 16.22 2.81 11.30
N TYR A 429 15.19 2.44 10.54
CA TYR A 429 14.01 3.30 10.32
C TYR A 429 13.36 3.85 11.60
N PRO A 430 13.35 3.19 12.78
CA PRO A 430 12.80 3.80 14.00
C PRO A 430 13.58 5.05 14.45
N GLU A 431 14.90 5.07 14.24
CA GLU A 431 15.70 6.27 14.50
C GLU A 431 15.35 7.39 13.54
N GLU A 432 15.06 7.07 12.28
CA GLU A 432 14.66 8.06 11.27
C GLU A 432 13.28 8.64 11.58
N LEU A 433 12.31 7.80 11.95
CA LEU A 433 11.02 8.27 12.48
C LEU A 433 11.20 9.24 13.66
N SER A 434 12.15 8.94 14.56
CA SER A 434 12.47 9.80 15.70
C SER A 434 13.03 11.16 15.26
N LYS A 435 13.95 11.18 14.29
CA LYS A 435 14.57 12.43 13.77
C LYS A 435 13.57 13.31 13.01
N VAL A 436 12.76 12.71 12.13
CA VAL A 436 11.75 13.41 11.33
C VAL A 436 10.72 14.07 12.25
N THR A 437 10.14 13.30 13.17
CA THR A 437 9.13 13.82 14.09
C THR A 437 9.71 14.80 15.10
N ALA A 438 10.97 14.63 15.53
CA ALA A 438 11.66 15.63 16.37
C ALA A 438 11.89 16.96 15.65
N SER A 439 11.93 16.95 14.32
CA SER A 439 12.02 18.15 13.49
C SER A 439 10.65 18.78 13.18
N GLY A 440 9.56 18.19 13.68
CA GLY A 440 8.21 18.72 13.57
C GLY A 440 7.47 18.36 12.28
N PHE A 441 7.98 17.41 11.49
CA PHE A 441 7.35 17.00 10.23
C PHE A 441 6.44 15.78 10.42
N PRO A 442 5.25 15.76 9.78
CA PRO A 442 4.46 14.55 9.65
C PRO A 442 5.26 13.46 8.91
N VAL A 443 5.03 12.20 9.28
CA VAL A 443 5.78 11.06 8.75
C VAL A 443 4.88 9.91 8.35
N ILE A 444 5.23 9.29 7.21
CA ILE A 444 4.67 8.04 6.67
C ILE A 444 5.76 6.97 6.75
N LEU A 445 5.39 5.74 7.08
CA LEU A 445 6.30 4.58 7.09
C LEU A 445 5.97 3.60 5.98
N SER A 446 6.96 3.23 5.18
CA SER A 446 6.89 2.12 4.22
C SER A 446 8.05 1.14 4.33
N ALA A 447 9.14 1.50 5.03
CA ALA A 447 10.38 0.72 5.10
C ALA A 447 10.24 -0.80 5.36
N PRO A 448 9.49 -1.28 6.36
CA PRO A 448 9.35 -2.71 6.61
C PRO A 448 8.32 -3.40 5.69
N TRP A 449 7.64 -2.64 4.81
CA TRP A 449 6.51 -3.06 3.99
C TRP A 449 6.79 -2.93 2.48
N TYR A 450 8.02 -3.25 2.07
CA TYR A 450 8.38 -3.49 0.68
C TYR A 450 7.93 -4.89 0.27
N LEU A 451 6.81 -4.97 -0.46
CA LEU A 451 6.17 -6.20 -0.89
C LEU A 451 6.76 -6.73 -2.20
N ASP A 452 7.44 -5.92 -2.99
CA ASP A 452 8.24 -6.37 -4.14
C ASP A 452 9.34 -7.35 -3.71
N LEU A 453 9.92 -7.15 -2.51
CA LEU A 453 10.91 -8.02 -1.86
C LEU A 453 10.25 -9.30 -1.31
N ILE A 454 9.99 -10.25 -2.21
CA ILE A 454 9.40 -11.54 -1.84
C ILE A 454 10.40 -12.43 -1.08
N SER A 455 9.87 -13.27 -0.19
CA SER A 455 10.63 -14.33 0.47
C SER A 455 9.80 -15.61 0.58
N TYR A 456 10.47 -16.75 0.70
CA TYR A 456 9.78 -18.02 0.88
C TYR A 456 9.11 -18.11 2.26
N GLY A 457 7.88 -18.60 2.31
CA GLY A 457 7.13 -18.83 3.55
C GLY A 457 6.06 -17.78 3.81
N GLN A 458 5.75 -17.55 5.10
CA GLN A 458 4.65 -16.70 5.55
C GLN A 458 5.14 -15.27 5.88
N ASP A 459 5.70 -14.58 4.89
CA ASP A 459 6.22 -13.21 5.02
C ASP A 459 5.18 -12.17 5.49
N TRP A 460 3.88 -12.42 5.26
CA TRP A 460 2.78 -11.63 5.81
C TRP A 460 2.88 -11.43 7.34
N ARG A 461 3.45 -12.40 8.06
CA ARG A 461 3.68 -12.31 9.52
C ARG A 461 4.73 -11.25 9.86
N LYS A 462 5.78 -11.11 9.05
CA LYS A 462 6.79 -10.03 9.20
C LYS A 462 6.09 -8.68 9.09
N TYR A 463 5.25 -8.50 8.06
CA TYR A 463 4.54 -7.24 7.85
C TYR A 463 3.53 -6.93 8.98
N TYR A 464 2.81 -7.95 9.45
CA TYR A 464 1.80 -7.83 10.50
C TYR A 464 2.38 -7.46 11.87
N THR A 465 3.57 -7.96 12.18
CA THR A 465 4.21 -7.80 13.50
C THR A 465 4.84 -6.43 13.70
N VAL A 466 5.01 -5.62 12.66
CA VAL A 466 5.50 -4.23 12.79
C VAL A 466 4.59 -3.43 13.72
N GLU A 467 5.14 -2.72 14.69
CA GLU A 467 4.43 -1.72 15.48
C GLU A 467 5.02 -0.33 15.16
N PRO A 468 4.30 0.51 14.38
CA PRO A 468 4.88 1.73 13.82
C PRO A 468 5.23 2.80 14.86
N LEU A 469 4.65 2.75 16.06
CA LEU A 469 4.93 3.72 17.12
C LEU A 469 6.02 3.24 18.10
N ASP A 470 6.68 2.11 17.84
CA ASP A 470 7.80 1.60 18.65
C ASP A 470 9.12 2.30 18.25
N PHE A 471 9.13 3.63 18.32
CA PHE A 471 10.31 4.49 18.20
C PHE A 471 10.42 5.48 19.37
N GLY A 472 11.60 6.09 19.53
CA GLY A 472 11.88 7.06 20.58
C GLY A 472 11.23 8.42 20.30
N GLY A 473 10.30 8.84 21.15
CA GLY A 473 9.66 10.14 21.00
C GLY A 473 8.59 10.42 22.05
N THR A 474 8.30 11.70 22.24
CA THR A 474 7.19 12.23 23.04
C THR A 474 5.84 11.87 22.42
N ARG A 475 4.75 12.10 23.16
CA ARG A 475 3.40 11.86 22.66
C ARG A 475 3.08 12.74 21.44
N GLU A 476 3.51 13.99 21.49
CA GLU A 476 3.32 14.99 20.45
C GLU A 476 4.08 14.62 19.17
N GLN A 477 5.32 14.14 19.32
CA GLN A 477 6.09 13.59 18.18
C GLN A 477 5.39 12.37 17.56
N LYS A 478 4.85 11.46 18.37
CA LYS A 478 4.13 10.28 17.85
C LYS A 478 2.80 10.63 17.16
N GLN A 479 2.21 11.80 17.44
CA GLN A 479 1.04 12.28 16.71
C GLN A 479 1.35 12.77 15.29
N LEU A 480 2.61 13.08 14.98
CA LEU A 480 3.07 13.39 13.63
C LEU A 480 3.17 12.14 12.75
N PHE A 481 3.16 10.93 13.33
CA PHE A 481 3.01 9.70 12.57
C PHE A 481 1.57 9.57 12.07
N ILE A 482 1.38 9.74 10.77
CA ILE A 482 0.04 9.77 10.15
C ILE A 482 -0.37 8.44 9.50
N GLY A 483 0.54 7.48 9.40
CA GLY A 483 0.25 6.16 8.87
C GLY A 483 1.39 5.57 8.04
N GLY A 484 1.04 4.79 7.02
CA GLY A 484 2.04 4.06 6.25
C GLY A 484 1.51 3.47 4.96
N GLU A 485 2.42 2.88 4.20
CA GLU A 485 2.13 2.33 2.88
C GLU A 485 2.78 0.95 2.69
N ALA A 486 2.08 0.06 1.97
CA ALA A 486 2.68 -1.15 1.45
C ALA A 486 3.13 -0.90 0.01
N CYS A 487 4.43 -0.99 -0.24
CA CYS A 487 5.01 -0.65 -1.53
C CYS A 487 5.17 -1.88 -2.42
N LEU A 488 4.72 -1.78 -3.67
CA LEU A 488 4.93 -2.81 -4.67
C LEU A 488 5.59 -2.19 -5.91
N TRP A 489 6.91 -2.04 -5.84
CA TRP A 489 7.74 -1.62 -6.96
C TRP A 489 7.67 -2.59 -8.14
N GLY A 490 7.84 -2.04 -9.33
CA GLY A 490 7.42 -2.66 -10.59
C GLY A 490 8.51 -3.43 -11.33
N GLU A 491 9.75 -3.49 -10.87
CA GLU A 491 10.87 -4.11 -11.60
C GLU A 491 10.61 -5.58 -11.96
N TYR A 492 9.83 -6.27 -11.13
CA TYR A 492 9.47 -7.68 -11.31
C TYR A 492 7.95 -7.92 -11.29
N VAL A 493 7.16 -6.84 -11.43
CA VAL A 493 5.71 -6.87 -11.24
C VAL A 493 5.00 -6.22 -12.42
N ASP A 494 4.10 -6.95 -13.03
CA ASP A 494 3.16 -6.45 -14.04
C ASP A 494 1.77 -7.07 -13.83
N ALA A 495 0.87 -6.93 -14.80
CA ALA A 495 -0.47 -7.49 -14.73
C ALA A 495 -0.55 -9.00 -14.45
N THR A 496 0.49 -9.77 -14.79
CA THR A 496 0.49 -11.24 -14.67
C THR A 496 0.62 -11.71 -13.22
N ASN A 497 1.28 -10.93 -12.37
CA ASN A 497 1.61 -11.35 -11.00
C ASN A 497 1.28 -10.32 -9.91
N LEU A 498 0.84 -9.10 -10.28
CA LEU A 498 0.53 -8.03 -9.31
C LEU A 498 -0.47 -8.47 -8.25
N THR A 499 -1.63 -8.98 -8.67
CA THR A 499 -2.71 -9.34 -7.74
C THR A 499 -2.30 -10.42 -6.72
N PRO A 500 -1.77 -11.59 -7.14
CA PRO A 500 -1.37 -12.62 -6.18
C PRO A 500 -0.17 -12.20 -5.34
N ARG A 501 0.75 -11.40 -5.87
CA ARG A 501 1.87 -10.87 -5.08
C ARG A 501 1.37 -9.88 -4.03
N LEU A 502 0.47 -8.97 -4.37
CA LEU A 502 -0.01 -7.95 -3.44
C LEU A 502 -0.91 -8.54 -2.34
N TRP A 503 -1.85 -9.41 -2.71
CA TRP A 503 -2.88 -9.92 -1.79
C TRP A 503 -2.67 -11.40 -1.47
N PRO A 504 -2.75 -11.82 -0.19
CA PRO A 504 -3.19 -11.07 0.99
C PRO A 504 -2.05 -10.44 1.82
N ARG A 505 -0.83 -10.32 1.28
CA ARG A 505 0.29 -9.78 2.06
C ARG A 505 0.06 -8.33 2.50
N ALA A 506 -0.49 -7.49 1.61
CA ALA A 506 -0.89 -6.12 1.93
C ALA A 506 -2.04 -6.05 2.95
N SER A 507 -2.89 -7.09 3.05
CA SER A 507 -3.93 -7.16 4.08
C SER A 507 -3.33 -7.13 5.49
N ALA A 508 -2.15 -7.71 5.71
CA ALA A 508 -1.41 -7.63 6.98
C ALA A 508 -1.12 -6.17 7.38
N VAL A 509 -0.66 -5.37 6.42
CA VAL A 509 -0.40 -3.94 6.61
C VAL A 509 -1.71 -3.18 6.85
N GLY A 510 -2.75 -3.50 6.09
CA GLY A 510 -4.09 -2.90 6.25
C GLY A 510 -4.65 -3.09 7.66
N GLU A 511 -4.51 -4.29 8.24
CA GLU A 511 -4.94 -4.53 9.62
C GLU A 511 -4.10 -3.77 10.64
N ARG A 512 -2.77 -3.70 10.46
CA ARG A 512 -1.88 -2.96 11.36
C ARG A 512 -2.15 -1.45 11.35
N LEU A 513 -2.54 -0.89 10.20
CA LEU A 513 -2.82 0.53 10.05
C LEU A 513 -4.26 0.92 10.44
N TRP A 514 -5.20 -0.02 10.40
CA TRP A 514 -6.59 0.21 10.82
C TRP A 514 -6.82 -0.10 12.30
N SER A 515 -6.41 -1.28 12.75
CA SER A 515 -6.83 -1.84 14.05
C SER A 515 -6.01 -1.30 15.21
N SER A 516 -6.52 -1.51 16.42
CA SER A 516 -5.84 -1.13 17.65
C SER A 516 -4.45 -1.76 17.81
N LYS A 517 -3.58 -1.10 18.58
CA LYS A 517 -2.20 -1.53 18.85
C LYS A 517 -2.10 -2.96 19.41
N ASP A 518 -3.07 -3.36 20.21
CA ASP A 518 -3.17 -4.63 20.92
C ASP A 518 -3.66 -5.79 20.05
N VAL A 519 -4.19 -5.53 18.84
CA VAL A 519 -4.54 -6.59 17.87
C VAL A 519 -3.25 -7.13 17.24
N ARG A 520 -2.71 -8.20 17.85
CA ARG A 520 -1.44 -8.84 17.46
C ARG A 520 -1.43 -10.36 17.61
N ASP A 521 -2.54 -10.98 18.00
CA ASP A 521 -2.63 -12.43 18.14
C ASP A 521 -2.48 -13.13 16.78
N MET A 522 -1.43 -13.93 16.65
CA MET A 522 -1.00 -14.48 15.35
C MET A 522 -1.89 -15.61 14.86
N ASP A 523 -2.44 -16.42 15.78
CA ASP A 523 -3.32 -17.53 15.43
C ASP A 523 -4.70 -17.00 15.02
N GLY A 524 -5.28 -16.10 15.82
CA GLY A 524 -6.52 -15.41 15.48
C GLY A 524 -6.40 -14.53 14.23
N ALA A 525 -5.23 -13.96 13.94
CA ALA A 525 -4.97 -13.28 12.67
C ALA A 525 -4.94 -14.25 11.49
N TYR A 526 -4.23 -15.37 11.62
CA TYR A 526 -4.17 -16.40 10.57
C TYR A 526 -5.57 -16.96 10.23
N ASP A 527 -6.37 -17.26 11.25
CA ASP A 527 -7.73 -17.79 11.07
C ASP A 527 -8.65 -16.81 10.34
N ARG A 528 -8.58 -15.52 10.67
CA ARG A 528 -9.38 -14.49 9.98
C ARG A 528 -8.84 -14.20 8.58
N LEU A 529 -7.52 -14.13 8.40
CA LEU A 529 -6.90 -13.77 7.13
C LEU A 529 -7.06 -14.84 6.06
N THR A 530 -6.98 -16.12 6.42
CA THR A 530 -7.25 -17.24 5.48
C THR A 530 -8.66 -17.15 4.92
N ARG A 531 -9.64 -16.83 5.76
CA ARG A 531 -11.05 -16.69 5.38
C ARG A 531 -11.30 -15.41 4.59
N HIS A 532 -10.67 -14.29 4.97
CA HIS A 532 -10.68 -13.05 4.18
C HIS A 532 -10.06 -13.25 2.80
N ARG A 533 -8.96 -14.02 2.70
CA ARG A 533 -8.37 -14.41 1.42
C ARG A 533 -9.35 -15.18 0.55
N CYS A 534 -10.08 -16.17 1.09
CA CYS A 534 -11.12 -16.86 0.32
C CYS A 534 -12.22 -15.90 -0.16
N ARG A 535 -12.67 -14.97 0.69
CA ARG A 535 -13.65 -13.94 0.33
C ARG A 535 -13.14 -13.03 -0.80
N MET A 536 -11.86 -12.67 -0.79
CA MET A 536 -11.24 -11.92 -1.87
C MET A 536 -11.26 -12.71 -3.19
N VAL A 537 -10.94 -14.02 -3.14
CA VAL A 537 -11.01 -14.93 -4.29
C VAL A 537 -12.43 -15.02 -4.84
N GLU A 538 -13.43 -15.20 -3.98
CA GLU A 538 -14.85 -15.18 -4.36
C GLU A 538 -15.21 -13.88 -5.07
N ARG A 539 -14.78 -12.73 -4.55
CA ARG A 539 -14.95 -11.40 -5.18
C ARG A 539 -14.07 -11.16 -6.41
N GLY A 540 -13.45 -12.20 -6.97
CA GLY A 540 -12.67 -12.16 -8.19
C GLY A 540 -11.25 -11.62 -8.02
N ILE A 541 -10.77 -11.37 -6.80
CA ILE A 541 -9.39 -10.98 -6.52
C ILE A 541 -8.55 -12.25 -6.33
N ALA A 542 -7.63 -12.52 -7.27
CA ALA A 542 -6.77 -13.70 -7.25
C ALA A 542 -5.66 -13.60 -6.19
N ALA A 543 -6.04 -13.52 -4.91
CA ALA A 543 -5.14 -13.46 -3.78
C ALA A 543 -4.45 -14.83 -3.57
N GLN A 544 -3.14 -14.84 -3.36
CA GLN A 544 -2.37 -16.08 -3.16
C GLN A 544 -2.72 -16.77 -1.82
N PRO A 545 -2.51 -18.08 -1.67
CA PRO A 545 -2.72 -18.76 -0.39
C PRO A 545 -1.70 -18.30 0.67
N LEU A 546 -2.06 -18.39 1.94
CA LEU A 546 -1.12 -18.17 3.06
C LEU A 546 -0.30 -19.43 3.37
N TYR A 547 -0.94 -20.59 3.25
CA TYR A 547 -0.39 -21.92 3.50
C TYR A 547 -1.30 -22.98 2.85
N ALA A 548 -1.05 -24.26 3.12
CA ALA A 548 -1.93 -25.35 2.67
C ALA A 548 -3.36 -25.20 3.22
N GLY A 549 -4.34 -25.50 2.38
CA GLY A 549 -5.77 -25.36 2.65
C GLY A 549 -6.56 -25.29 1.34
N TYR A 550 -7.85 -25.00 1.42
CA TYR A 550 -8.72 -24.84 0.25
C TYR A 550 -9.80 -23.77 0.49
N CYS A 551 -10.37 -23.23 -0.59
CA CYS A 551 -11.59 -22.42 -0.56
C CYS A 551 -12.68 -23.15 -1.38
N ASN A 552 -13.96 -23.01 -1.05
CA ASN A 552 -15.03 -23.66 -1.83
C ASN A 552 -15.11 -23.13 -3.28
N HIS A 553 -14.68 -21.88 -3.48
CA HIS A 553 -14.52 -21.25 -4.79
C HIS A 553 -13.03 -21.07 -5.07
N GLU A 554 -12.44 -21.98 -5.84
CA GLU A 554 -11.09 -21.80 -6.39
C GLU A 554 -11.21 -21.22 -7.80
N ASN A 555 -10.46 -20.15 -8.09
CA ASN A 555 -10.36 -19.62 -9.44
C ASN A 555 -9.66 -20.65 -10.32
N VAL A 556 -10.39 -21.22 -11.28
CA VAL A 556 -9.82 -21.96 -12.43
C VAL A 556 -9.33 -20.96 -13.47
#